data_AF-H7GIU8-F1
#
_entry.id   AF-H7GIU8-F1
#
_cell.length_a   1.000
_cell.length_b   1.000
_cell.length_c   1.000
_cell.angle_alpha   90.00
_cell.angle_beta   90.00
_cell.angle_gamma   90.00
#
_symmetry.space_group_name_H-M   'P 1'
#
loop_
_entity.id
_entity.type
_entity.pdbx_description
1 polymer ?
#
loop_
_entity_poly.entity_id
_entity_poly.type
_entity_poly.pdbx_seq_one_letter_code
_entity_poly.pdbx_strand_id
1 'polypeptide(L)'
;MEAVFVYGTLKRGERNHPLVRPYLHRVLPGFVEGFRLYHLPQSPHRPYAYPGMVPGEGRVFGEVLFLAPEALPLLDELEDEGEEYRRVRVRVETGEGPLEAWAYLYLGGLEGALPLPQGVWKG
;
A
#
# COMPACT_ATOMS: atom_id res chain seq x y z
N MET A 1 9.67 -8.79 -13.71
CA MET A 1 8.90 -8.91 -12.46
C MET A 1 9.08 -7.62 -11.70
N GLU A 2 8.02 -7.18 -11.04
CA GLU A 2 8.00 -5.94 -10.26
C GLU A 2 7.71 -6.26 -8.80
N ALA A 3 8.45 -5.63 -7.89
CA ALA A 3 8.19 -5.70 -6.46
C ALA A 3 7.29 -4.53 -6.05
N VAL A 4 6.16 -4.82 -5.43
CA VAL A 4 5.19 -3.81 -4.96
C VAL A 4 4.91 -4.04 -3.48
N PHE A 5 5.29 -3.07 -2.65
CA PHE A 5 4.95 -3.04 -1.23
C PHE A 5 3.51 -2.57 -1.06
N VAL A 6 2.66 -3.47 -0.56
CA VAL A 6 1.26 -3.20 -0.24
C VAL A 6 1.04 -3.23 1.26
N TYR A 7 0.37 -2.22 1.77
CA TYR A 7 0.11 -2.05 3.20
C TYR A 7 -1.40 -2.09 3.53
N GLY A 8 -2.26 -2.12 2.50
CA GLY A 8 -3.70 -1.93 2.60
C GLY A 8 -4.55 -2.96 1.87
N THR A 9 -5.52 -2.48 1.11
CA THR A 9 -6.59 -3.28 0.46
C THR A 9 -6.10 -4.31 -0.56
N LEU A 10 -4.84 -4.22 -1.00
CA LEU A 10 -4.18 -5.16 -1.90
C LEU A 10 -3.49 -6.33 -1.19
N LYS A 11 -3.35 -6.29 0.16
CA LYS A 11 -2.75 -7.39 0.92
C LYS A 11 -3.60 -8.66 0.81
N ARG A 12 -2.98 -9.83 0.97
CA ARG A 12 -3.66 -11.12 1.06
C ARG A 12 -4.78 -11.07 2.10
N GLY A 13 -5.96 -11.53 1.70
CA GLY A 13 -7.18 -11.52 2.51
C GLY A 13 -8.00 -10.23 2.41
N GLU A 14 -7.47 -9.18 1.78
CA GLU A 14 -8.18 -7.93 1.58
C GLU A 14 -8.88 -7.88 0.21
N ARG A 15 -9.83 -6.94 0.08
CA ARG A 15 -10.82 -6.92 -1.02
C ARG A 15 -10.22 -6.78 -2.43
N ASN A 16 -9.09 -6.09 -2.59
CA ASN A 16 -8.48 -5.84 -3.90
C ASN A 16 -7.41 -6.88 -4.26
N HIS A 17 -7.03 -7.76 -3.32
CA HIS A 17 -6.06 -8.82 -3.60
C HIS A 17 -6.44 -9.75 -4.78
N PRO A 18 -7.73 -10.10 -4.99
CA PRO A 18 -8.11 -10.89 -6.17
C PRO A 18 -7.73 -10.25 -7.51
N LEU A 19 -7.60 -8.91 -7.58
CA LEU A 19 -7.21 -8.19 -8.81
C LEU A 19 -5.76 -8.46 -9.19
N VAL A 20 -4.86 -8.58 -8.21
CA VAL A 20 -3.42 -8.83 -8.44
C VAL A 20 -3.06 -10.31 -8.46
N ARG A 21 -3.91 -11.18 -7.91
CA ARG A 21 -3.67 -12.62 -7.80
C ARG A 21 -3.28 -13.30 -9.13
N PRO A 22 -3.86 -12.97 -10.30
CA PRO A 22 -3.45 -13.58 -11.57
C PRO A 22 -2.01 -13.29 -11.98
N TYR A 23 -1.43 -12.19 -11.46
CA TYR A 23 -0.08 -11.73 -11.77
C TYR A 23 0.94 -12.09 -10.67
N LEU A 24 0.48 -12.72 -9.59
CA LEU A 24 1.27 -12.93 -8.37
C LEU A 24 2.19 -14.14 -8.49
N HIS A 25 3.50 -13.90 -8.32
CA HIS A 25 4.51 -14.95 -8.27
C HIS A 25 4.91 -15.33 -6.85
N ARG A 26 5.05 -14.33 -5.96
CA ARG A 26 5.57 -14.53 -4.60
C ARG A 26 5.10 -13.40 -3.68
N VAL A 27 5.02 -13.69 -2.38
CA VAL A 27 4.74 -12.69 -1.33
C VAL A 27 5.79 -12.77 -0.24
N LEU A 28 6.27 -11.62 0.23
CA LEU A 28 7.16 -11.51 1.38
C LEU A 28 6.64 -10.48 2.39
N PRO A 29 6.44 -10.82 3.68
CA PRO A 29 6.16 -9.83 4.71
C PRO A 29 7.31 -8.83 4.87
N GLY A 30 6.99 -7.59 5.16
CA GLY A 30 8.00 -6.55 5.39
C GLY A 30 7.43 -5.26 5.95
N PHE A 31 8.29 -4.27 6.11
CA PHE A 31 7.91 -2.94 6.54
C PHE A 31 8.76 -1.87 5.88
N VAL A 32 8.24 -0.64 5.89
CA VAL A 32 8.97 0.57 5.48
C VAL A 32 9.08 1.53 6.66
N GLU A 33 10.20 2.25 6.75
CA GLU A 33 10.44 3.29 7.76
C GLU A 33 10.31 4.69 7.14
N GLY A 34 10.08 5.70 7.97
CA GLY A 34 9.90 7.08 7.49
C GLY A 34 8.49 7.35 6.93
N PHE A 35 7.53 6.50 7.27
CA PHE A 35 6.13 6.66 6.90
C PHE A 35 5.19 6.50 8.10
N ARG A 36 4.04 7.17 8.02
CA ARG A 36 2.90 7.02 8.92
C ARG A 36 1.71 6.47 8.15
N LEU A 37 0.90 5.67 8.82
CA LEU A 37 -0.31 5.08 8.27
C LEU A 37 -1.53 5.72 8.91
N TYR A 38 -2.55 5.97 8.11
CA TYR A 38 -3.85 6.48 8.55
C TYR A 38 -4.97 5.59 8.04
N HIS A 39 -6.01 5.45 8.85
CA HIS A 39 -7.31 4.92 8.46
C HIS A 39 -8.16 6.08 7.92
N LEU A 40 -8.50 6.02 6.64
CA LEU A 40 -9.41 6.95 5.99
C LEU A 40 -10.82 6.33 6.11
N PRO A 41 -11.71 6.90 6.94
CA PRO A 41 -13.03 6.32 7.18
C PRO A 41 -13.94 6.48 5.96
N GLN A 42 -15.07 5.78 6.00
CA GLN A 42 -16.12 5.94 5.00
C GLN A 42 -16.63 7.38 4.98
N SER A 43 -16.90 7.90 3.78
CA SER A 43 -17.46 9.21 3.55
C SER A 43 -18.56 9.15 2.48
N PRO A 44 -19.38 10.20 2.31
CA PRO A 44 -20.36 10.25 1.21
C PRO A 44 -19.73 10.07 -0.18
N HIS A 45 -18.45 10.41 -0.33
CA HIS A 45 -17.71 10.27 -1.58
C HIS A 45 -17.03 8.91 -1.73
N ARG A 46 -16.74 8.22 -0.63
CA ARG A 46 -16.15 6.87 -0.63
C ARG A 46 -16.84 5.97 0.39
N PRO A 47 -17.70 5.04 -0.05
CA PRO A 47 -18.53 4.22 0.84
C PRO A 47 -17.77 3.10 1.54
N TYR A 48 -16.44 3.19 1.60
CA TYR A 48 -15.58 2.21 2.24
C TYR A 48 -14.35 2.87 2.84
N ALA A 49 -13.87 2.29 3.95
CA ALA A 49 -12.63 2.72 4.57
C ALA A 49 -11.43 2.15 3.82
N TYR A 50 -10.30 2.85 3.88
CA TYR A 50 -9.07 2.46 3.20
C TYR A 50 -7.87 3.13 3.88
N PRO A 51 -6.64 2.60 3.71
CA PRO A 51 -5.47 3.19 4.35
C PRO A 51 -4.76 4.22 3.48
N GLY A 52 -4.27 5.28 4.11
CA GLY A 52 -3.34 6.24 3.49
C GLY A 52 -1.97 6.18 4.14
N MET A 53 -0.92 5.86 3.37
CA MET A 53 0.47 5.97 3.80
C MET A 53 1.06 7.31 3.35
N VAL A 54 1.64 8.06 4.28
CA VAL A 54 2.26 9.37 4.03
C VAL A 54 3.64 9.45 4.67
N PRO A 55 4.55 10.31 4.20
CA PRO A 55 5.84 10.54 4.87
C PRO A 55 5.67 10.98 6.34
N GLY A 56 6.56 10.50 7.20
CA GLY A 56 6.61 10.92 8.61
C GLY A 56 7.32 9.91 9.49
N GLU A 57 7.69 10.32 10.70
CA GLU A 57 8.37 9.42 11.64
C GLU A 57 7.44 8.26 12.04
N GLY A 58 7.88 7.05 11.74
CA GLY A 58 7.08 5.84 11.94
C GLY A 58 7.51 4.69 11.03
N ARG A 59 6.76 3.60 11.15
CA ARG A 59 6.93 2.39 10.37
C ARG A 59 5.57 1.93 9.87
N VAL A 60 5.50 1.44 8.64
CA VAL A 60 4.30 0.84 8.06
C VAL A 60 4.59 -0.60 7.68
N PHE A 61 3.74 -1.52 8.15
CA PHE A 61 3.85 -2.95 7.94
C PHE A 61 2.93 -3.40 6.81
N GLY A 62 3.44 -4.30 5.99
CA GLY A 62 2.74 -4.80 4.83
C GLY A 62 3.41 -6.06 4.28
N GLU A 63 3.26 -6.23 2.98
CA GLU A 63 3.90 -7.31 2.25
C GLU A 63 4.35 -6.82 0.87
N VAL A 64 5.45 -7.38 0.38
CA VAL A 64 5.94 -7.20 -0.97
C VAL A 64 5.31 -8.27 -1.84
N LEU A 65 4.52 -7.86 -2.82
CA LEU A 65 4.03 -8.71 -3.88
C LEU A 65 5.04 -8.66 -5.03
N PHE A 66 5.52 -9.82 -5.45
CA PHE A 66 6.29 -9.97 -6.68
C PHE A 66 5.32 -10.28 -7.81
N LEU A 67 5.11 -9.31 -8.68
CA LEU A 67 4.09 -9.32 -9.72
C LEU A 67 4.72 -9.39 -11.11
N ALA A 68 3.96 -9.92 -12.06
CA ALA A 68 4.25 -9.72 -13.48
C ALA A 68 4.14 -8.20 -13.82
N PRO A 69 5.01 -7.64 -14.69
CA PRO A 69 5.02 -6.20 -14.99
C PRO A 69 3.68 -5.63 -15.46
N GLU A 70 2.85 -6.46 -16.08
CA GLU A 70 1.52 -6.13 -16.59
C GLU A 70 0.53 -5.74 -15.46
N ALA A 71 0.84 -6.05 -14.21
CA ALA A 71 0.03 -5.64 -13.06
C ALA A 71 0.19 -4.15 -12.73
N LEU A 72 1.32 -3.51 -13.09
CA LEU A 72 1.58 -2.14 -12.68
C LEU A 72 0.57 -1.12 -13.25
N PRO A 73 0.20 -1.14 -14.55
CA PRO A 73 -0.83 -0.24 -15.07
C PRO A 73 -2.21 -0.45 -14.42
N LEU A 74 -2.56 -1.70 -14.08
CA LEU A 74 -3.83 -2.01 -13.40
C LEU A 74 -3.85 -1.46 -11.97
N LEU A 75 -2.69 -1.48 -11.30
CA LEU A 75 -2.54 -0.87 -9.99
C LEU A 75 -2.56 0.66 -10.07
N ASP A 76 -1.95 1.26 -11.09
CA ASP A 76 -1.99 2.71 -11.30
C ASP A 76 -3.44 3.19 -11.51
N GLU A 77 -4.23 2.45 -12.28
CA GLU A 77 -5.66 2.74 -12.47
C GLU A 77 -6.47 2.56 -11.18
N LEU A 78 -6.22 1.48 -10.43
CA LEU A 78 -6.93 1.19 -9.19
C LEU A 78 -6.65 2.22 -8.09
N GLU A 79 -5.41 2.67 -7.98
CA GLU A 79 -4.93 3.61 -6.96
C GLU A 79 -5.01 5.08 -7.43
N ASP A 80 -5.64 5.35 -8.58
CA ASP A 80 -5.81 6.69 -9.17
C ASP A 80 -4.49 7.49 -9.15
N GLU A 81 -3.48 6.90 -9.78
CA GLU A 81 -2.10 7.36 -9.75
C GLU A 81 -1.94 8.78 -10.32
N GLY A 82 -1.40 9.68 -9.51
CA GLY A 82 -1.23 11.10 -9.80
C GLY A 82 -2.25 11.99 -9.12
N GLU A 83 -3.41 11.45 -8.72
CA GLU A 83 -4.53 12.18 -8.13
C GLU A 83 -4.76 11.77 -6.67
N GLU A 84 -5.13 10.51 -6.40
CA GLU A 84 -5.36 10.02 -5.03
C GLU A 84 -4.07 9.47 -4.40
N TYR A 85 -3.29 8.72 -5.17
CA TYR A 85 -2.01 8.19 -4.74
C TYR A 85 -0.87 8.59 -5.69
N ARG A 86 0.36 8.42 -5.20
CA ARG A 86 1.58 8.51 -5.99
C ARG A 86 2.46 7.29 -5.80
N ARG A 87 2.82 6.64 -6.90
CA ARG A 87 3.73 5.53 -6.98
C ARG A 87 5.15 6.04 -6.82
N VAL A 88 5.82 5.54 -5.80
CA VAL A 88 7.20 5.90 -5.47
C VAL A 88 8.03 4.64 -5.22
N ARG A 89 9.35 4.77 -5.32
CA ARG A 89 10.26 3.72 -4.84
C ARG A 89 10.47 3.88 -3.34
N VAL A 90 10.32 2.77 -2.62
CA VAL A 90 10.61 2.64 -1.19
C VAL A 90 11.57 1.51 -0.92
N ARG A 91 12.39 1.66 0.12
CA ARG A 91 13.18 0.58 0.67
C ARG A 91 12.34 -0.18 1.70
N VAL A 92 12.12 -1.47 1.45
CA VAL A 92 11.37 -2.37 2.33
C VAL A 92 12.34 -3.27 3.06
N GLU A 93 12.25 -3.31 4.38
CA GLU A 93 12.95 -4.27 5.22
C GLU A 93 12.13 -5.57 5.29
N THR A 94 12.74 -6.70 4.92
CA THR A 94 12.08 -8.02 4.90
C THR A 94 12.91 -9.05 5.68
N GLY A 95 12.32 -10.22 5.93
CA GLY A 95 13.04 -11.35 6.55
C GLY A 95 14.19 -11.91 5.70
N GLU A 96 14.27 -11.56 4.42
CA GLU A 96 15.33 -11.98 3.50
C GLU A 96 16.35 -10.86 3.22
N GLY A 97 16.21 -9.72 3.91
CA GLY A 97 17.00 -8.51 3.72
C GLY A 97 16.23 -7.38 3.05
N PRO A 98 16.86 -6.19 2.96
CA PRO A 98 16.25 -5.01 2.35
C PRO A 98 16.13 -5.16 0.83
N LEU A 99 15.06 -4.64 0.25
CA LEU A 99 14.87 -4.54 -1.19
C LEU A 99 14.14 -3.24 -1.58
N GLU A 100 14.26 -2.84 -2.85
CA GLU A 100 13.48 -1.74 -3.40
C GLU A 100 12.16 -2.24 -4.00
N ALA A 101 11.06 -1.57 -3.66
CA ALA A 101 9.73 -1.87 -4.18
C ALA A 101 8.99 -0.58 -4.55
N TRP A 102 8.01 -0.70 -5.45
CA TRP A 102 7.00 0.33 -5.63
C TRP A 102 6.06 0.38 -4.44
N ALA A 103 5.58 1.55 -4.05
CA ALA A 103 4.49 1.74 -3.11
C ALA A 103 3.65 2.95 -3.54
N TYR A 104 2.37 2.95 -3.17
CA TYR A 104 1.46 4.06 -3.42
C TYR A 104 1.37 4.93 -2.18
N LEU A 105 1.73 6.22 -2.26
CA LEU A 105 1.62 7.19 -1.18
C LEU A 105 0.35 8.01 -1.36
N TYR A 106 -0.43 8.17 -0.29
CA TYR A 106 -1.66 8.93 -0.34
C TYR A 106 -1.34 10.43 -0.49
N LEU A 107 -2.03 11.10 -1.43
CA LEU A 107 -1.86 12.51 -1.76
C LEU A 107 -2.94 13.41 -1.15
N GLY A 108 -4.06 12.82 -0.72
CA GLY A 108 -5.21 13.58 -0.23
C GLY A 108 -5.03 14.19 1.16
N GLY A 109 -6.01 15.02 1.54
CA GLY A 109 -6.11 15.58 2.88
C GLY A 109 -6.33 14.50 3.95
N LEU A 110 -5.84 14.78 5.16
CA LEU A 110 -5.97 13.89 6.33
C LEU A 110 -7.09 14.34 7.28
N GLU A 111 -7.98 15.24 6.85
CA GLU A 111 -9.13 15.68 7.64
C GLU A 111 -10.04 14.48 7.96
N GLY A 112 -10.25 14.22 9.25
CA GLY A 112 -11.02 13.07 9.72
C GLY A 112 -10.31 11.72 9.59
N ALA A 113 -9.07 11.69 9.08
CA ALA A 113 -8.25 10.49 9.06
C ALA A 113 -7.82 10.13 10.49
N LEU A 114 -7.89 8.83 10.82
CA LEU A 114 -7.49 8.33 12.13
C LEU A 114 -6.07 7.77 12.03
N PRO A 115 -5.09 8.27 12.81
CA PRO A 115 -3.75 7.71 12.78
C PRO A 115 -3.77 6.23 13.19
N LEU A 116 -2.91 5.44 12.57
CA LEU A 116 -2.62 4.05 12.95
C LEU A 116 -1.15 3.99 13.41
N PRO A 117 -0.83 4.38 14.67
CA PRO A 117 0.55 4.46 15.16
C PRO A 117 1.32 3.13 15.08
N GLN A 118 0.61 2.02 15.14
CA GLN A 118 1.17 0.68 14.97
C GLN A 118 1.61 0.37 13.53
N GLY A 119 1.25 1.20 12.55
CA GLY A 119 1.63 1.00 11.16
C GLY A 119 0.93 -0.15 10.45
N VAL A 120 -0.14 -0.69 11.02
CA VAL A 120 -0.83 -1.89 10.52
C VAL A 120 -2.27 -1.54 10.17
N TRP A 121 -2.63 -1.73 8.90
CA TRP A 121 -4.02 -1.77 8.45
C TRP A 121 -4.66 -3.13 8.73
N LYS A 122 -5.88 -3.13 9.26
CA LYS A 122 -6.75 -4.31 9.36
C LYS A 122 -8.08 -3.86 8.76
N GLY A 123 -8.47 -4.44 7.63
CA GLY A 123 -9.68 -4.08 6.88
C GLY A 123 -10.93 -3.96 7.72
#